data_AF-A0A486MFS8-F1
#
_entry.id   AF-A0A486MFS8-F1
#
_cell.length_a   1.000
_cell.length_b   1.000
_cell.length_c   1.000
_cell.angle_alpha   90.00
_cell.angle_beta   90.00
_cell.angle_gamma   90.00
#
_symmetry.space_group_name_H-M   'P 1'
#
loop_
_entity.id
_entity.type
_entity.pdbx_description
1 polymer ?
#
loop_
_entity_poly.entity_id
_entity_poly.type
_entity_poly.pdbx_seq_one_letter_code
_entity_poly.pdbx_strand_id
1 'polypeptide(L)'
;MSNGCIVSDWDGEACGYTWTEGEDVLANSEDTGADVFDFNSMRPSINKMKNKLSSLDIRRASNMLRCDAPSKENIDKYQQLAKENEKTKKIVTNAIFDYLHSIENEASINSKVYLFTAPDSNAQTKSYLVPGDKIKIIQYSSDNKWVKIGYNNSKGTPLVAWVKVDSVIK
;
A
#
# COMPACT_ATOMS: atom_id res chain seq x y z
N MET A 1 -15.57 -11.67 -17.84
CA MET A 1 -14.41 -10.81 -18.11
C MET A 1 -13.40 -10.94 -16.99
N SER A 2 -12.15 -11.19 -17.34
CA SER A 2 -11.01 -11.32 -16.43
C SER A 2 -10.33 -9.96 -16.41
N ASN A 3 -10.59 -9.15 -15.38
CA ASN A 3 -10.05 -7.80 -15.34
C ASN A 3 -8.56 -7.90 -15.03
N GLY A 4 -7.67 -7.50 -15.93
CA GLY A 4 -6.22 -7.37 -15.68
C GLY A 4 -5.87 -5.96 -15.22
N CYS A 5 -4.62 -5.74 -14.81
CA CYS A 5 -4.14 -4.37 -14.73
C CYS A 5 -3.77 -3.92 -16.14
N ILE A 6 -4.41 -2.85 -16.63
CA ILE A 6 -3.97 -2.20 -17.86
C ILE A 6 -2.68 -1.46 -17.50
N VAL A 7 -1.58 -1.87 -18.13
CA VAL A 7 -0.33 -1.13 -18.13
C VAL A 7 -0.23 -0.43 -19.46
N SER A 8 0.24 0.80 -19.47
CA SER A 8 0.61 1.49 -20.71
C SER A 8 1.72 0.69 -21.36
N ASP A 9 1.45 0.19 -22.56
CA ASP A 9 2.49 -0.28 -23.47
C ASP A 9 2.70 0.85 -24.45
N TRP A 10 3.88 1.46 -24.41
CA TRP A 10 4.23 2.65 -25.19
C TRP A 10 4.45 2.33 -26.67
N ASP A 11 4.31 1.06 -27.02
CA ASP A 11 4.51 0.56 -28.36
C ASP A 11 3.15 0.40 -29.07
N GLY A 12 2.85 1.34 -29.97
CA GLY A 12 1.75 1.22 -30.94
C GLY A 12 0.93 2.49 -31.14
N GLU A 13 0.43 2.67 -32.37
CA GLU A 13 -0.66 3.60 -32.68
C GLU A 13 -1.99 2.89 -32.42
N ALA A 14 -2.86 3.49 -31.61
CA ALA A 14 -4.27 3.12 -31.61
C ALA A 14 -4.96 3.97 -32.68
N CYS A 15 -5.78 3.37 -33.54
CA CYS A 15 -6.38 4.07 -34.69
C CYS A 15 -7.03 5.40 -34.29
N GLY A 16 -6.43 6.53 -34.69
CA GLY A 16 -6.92 7.89 -34.41
C GLY A 16 -6.49 8.49 -33.06
N TYR A 17 -5.59 7.85 -32.33
CA TYR A 17 -5.05 8.33 -31.06
C TYR A 17 -3.53 8.22 -31.02
N THR A 18 -2.90 9.19 -30.38
CA THR A 18 -1.45 9.20 -30.14
C THR A 18 -1.20 9.27 -28.64
N TRP A 19 -0.14 8.62 -28.19
CA TRP A 19 0.35 8.77 -26.82
C TRP A 19 0.85 10.20 -26.61
N THR A 20 0.44 10.82 -25.50
CA THR A 20 1.06 12.06 -25.05
C THR A 20 2.49 11.77 -24.59
N GLU A 21 3.46 12.52 -25.13
CA GLU A 21 4.87 12.31 -24.82
C GLU A 21 5.13 12.44 -23.31
N GLY A 22 5.74 11.42 -22.70
CA GLY A 22 6.06 11.43 -21.27
C GLY A 22 4.89 11.11 -20.34
N GLU A 23 3.69 10.78 -20.86
CA GLU A 23 2.50 10.49 -20.06
C GLU A 23 1.80 9.19 -20.46
N ASP A 24 1.14 8.52 -19.50
CA ASP A 24 0.26 7.37 -19.78
C ASP A 24 -1.14 7.85 -20.23
N VAL A 25 -1.17 8.74 -21.22
CA VAL A 25 -2.39 9.36 -21.73
C VAL A 25 -2.48 9.11 -23.23
N LEU A 26 -3.61 8.55 -23.66
CA LEU A 26 -3.99 8.48 -25.06
C LEU A 26 -4.91 9.66 -25.40
N ALA A 27 -4.50 10.50 -26.33
CA ALA A 27 -5.30 11.62 -26.83
C ALA A 27 -5.49 11.51 -28.34
N ASN A 28 -6.64 11.97 -28.84
CA ASN A 28 -6.88 12.00 -30.28
C ASN A 28 -5.94 13.03 -30.93
N SER A 29 -5.32 12.65 -32.04
CA SER A 29 -4.36 13.50 -32.76
C SER A 29 -5.01 14.61 -33.59
N GLU A 30 -6.32 14.55 -33.84
CA GLU A 30 -7.02 15.37 -34.84
C GLU A 30 -8.17 16.24 -34.31
N ASP A 31 -8.73 15.95 -33.13
CA ASP A 31 -9.88 16.69 -32.57
C ASP A 31 -9.69 17.08 -31.10
N THR A 32 -9.72 18.39 -30.83
CA THR A 32 -9.66 19.01 -29.49
C THR A 32 -10.84 18.67 -28.56
N GLY A 33 -11.92 18.05 -29.08
CA GLY A 33 -13.09 17.62 -28.31
C GLY A 33 -13.21 16.11 -28.10
N ALA A 34 -12.25 15.31 -28.57
CA ALA A 34 -12.32 13.86 -28.50
C ALA A 34 -12.01 13.29 -27.10
N ASP A 35 -12.39 12.03 -26.91
CA ASP A 35 -12.15 11.30 -25.66
C ASP A 35 -10.64 11.26 -25.33
N VAL A 36 -10.31 11.45 -24.06
CA VAL A 36 -8.94 11.30 -23.55
C VAL A 36 -8.91 10.12 -22.59
N PHE A 37 -7.99 9.19 -22.82
CA PHE A 37 -7.81 8.01 -21.98
C PHE A 37 -6.59 8.18 -21.09
N ASP A 38 -6.81 8.73 -19.89
CA ASP A 38 -5.80 8.76 -18.83
C ASP A 38 -5.81 7.43 -18.07
N PHE A 39 -4.86 6.56 -18.39
CA PHE A 39 -4.78 5.23 -17.77
C PHE A 39 -4.40 5.29 -16.29
N ASN A 40 -3.67 6.32 -15.85
CA ASN A 40 -3.33 6.53 -14.45
C ASN A 40 -4.57 6.90 -13.63
N SER A 41 -5.48 7.72 -14.17
CA SER A 41 -6.75 8.03 -13.51
C SER A 41 -7.68 6.82 -13.41
N MET A 42 -7.63 5.91 -14.38
CA MET A 42 -8.45 4.70 -14.45
C MET A 42 -7.89 3.55 -13.62
N ARG A 43 -6.63 3.66 -13.17
CA ARG A 43 -5.95 2.63 -12.38
C ARG A 43 -6.71 2.38 -11.07
N PRO A 44 -7.13 1.13 -10.79
CA PRO A 44 -7.78 0.80 -9.53
C PRO A 44 -6.87 1.15 -8.36
N SER A 45 -7.43 1.76 -7.32
CA SER A 45 -6.73 2.00 -6.06
C SER A 45 -7.56 1.49 -4.88
N ILE A 46 -6.90 0.82 -3.94
CA ILE A 46 -7.52 0.34 -2.71
C ILE A 46 -8.00 1.51 -1.83
N ASN A 47 -7.29 2.65 -1.88
CA ASN A 47 -7.67 3.86 -1.15
C ASN A 47 -8.96 4.49 -1.70
N LYS A 48 -9.24 4.33 -3.01
CA LYS A 48 -10.42 4.88 -3.70
C LYS A 48 -11.58 3.89 -3.81
N MET A 49 -11.48 2.70 -3.21
CA MET A 49 -12.48 1.65 -3.36
C MET A 49 -13.80 2.03 -2.66
N LYS A 50 -14.91 1.99 -3.41
CA LYS A 50 -16.26 2.26 -2.88
C LYS A 50 -16.90 1.03 -2.21
N ASN A 51 -16.52 -0.17 -2.64
CA ASN A 51 -17.05 -1.42 -2.08
C ASN A 51 -16.38 -1.76 -0.74
N LYS A 52 -17.09 -2.51 0.12
CA LYS A 52 -16.54 -3.00 1.38
C LYS A 52 -15.35 -3.93 1.12
N LEU A 53 -14.26 -3.75 1.87
CA LEU A 53 -13.05 -4.59 1.75
C LEU A 53 -13.36 -6.08 2.02
N SER A 54 -14.27 -6.36 2.95
CA SER A 54 -14.74 -7.71 3.28
C SER A 54 -15.47 -8.44 2.14
N SER A 55 -15.92 -7.74 1.09
CA SER A 55 -16.61 -8.35 -0.05
C SER A 55 -15.70 -8.66 -1.25
N LEU A 56 -14.41 -8.33 -1.17
CA LEU A 56 -13.44 -8.64 -2.23
C LEU A 56 -13.24 -10.15 -2.35
N ASP A 57 -13.38 -10.67 -3.57
CA ASP A 57 -12.92 -12.02 -3.89
C ASP A 57 -11.40 -12.05 -4.15
N ILE A 58 -10.83 -13.26 -4.14
CA ILE A 58 -9.39 -13.49 -4.31
C ILE A 58 -8.88 -12.94 -5.65
N ARG A 59 -9.66 -13.06 -6.73
CA ARG A 59 -9.27 -12.60 -8.06
C ARG A 59 -9.18 -11.08 -8.09
N ARG A 60 -10.20 -10.38 -7.57
CA ARG A 60 -10.23 -8.92 -7.48
C ARG A 60 -9.12 -8.39 -6.58
N ALA A 61 -8.87 -9.04 -5.44
CA ALA A 61 -7.77 -8.66 -4.57
C ALA A 61 -6.40 -8.90 -5.24
N SER A 62 -6.21 -10.00 -5.96
CA SER A 62 -4.98 -10.25 -6.72
C SER A 62 -4.74 -9.22 -7.81
N ASN A 63 -5.79 -8.84 -8.55
CA ASN A 63 -5.69 -7.78 -9.56
C ASN A 63 -5.40 -6.43 -8.92
N MET A 64 -6.03 -6.13 -7.78
CA MET A 64 -5.76 -4.91 -7.03
C MET A 64 -4.30 -4.87 -6.58
N LEU A 65 -3.73 -5.96 -6.07
CA LEU A 65 -2.31 -6.01 -5.67
C LEU A 65 -1.34 -5.81 -6.84
N ARG A 66 -1.73 -6.16 -8.07
CA ARG A 66 -0.94 -5.90 -9.28
C ARG A 66 -1.04 -4.43 -9.72
N CYS A 67 -2.22 -3.84 -9.57
CA CYS A 67 -2.44 -2.44 -9.95
C CYS A 67 -1.99 -1.46 -8.88
N ASP A 68 -2.25 -1.68 -7.62
CA ASP A 68 -1.97 -0.75 -6.53
C ASP A 68 -1.11 -1.49 -5.52
N ALA A 69 0.12 -1.86 -5.90
CA ALA A 69 1.00 -2.64 -5.03
C ALA A 69 1.18 -1.94 -3.66
N PRO A 70 1.39 -2.70 -2.57
CA PRO A 70 1.55 -2.10 -1.25
C PRO A 70 2.68 -1.04 -1.23
N SER A 71 2.38 0.12 -0.67
CA SER A 71 3.25 1.29 -0.56
C SER A 71 2.97 2.05 0.74
N LYS A 72 3.79 3.05 1.08
CA LYS A 72 3.60 3.85 2.31
C LYS A 72 2.22 4.54 2.38
N GLU A 73 1.65 4.87 1.21
CA GLU A 73 0.35 5.55 1.04
C GLU A 73 -0.87 4.63 1.23
N ASN A 74 -0.75 3.34 0.91
CA ASN A 74 -1.91 2.43 0.86
C ASN A 74 -1.81 1.23 1.85
N ILE A 75 -0.67 1.06 2.52
CA ILE A 75 -0.39 -0.11 3.35
C ILE A 75 -1.40 -0.32 4.50
N ASP A 76 -1.98 0.75 5.04
CA ASP A 76 -2.98 0.66 6.10
C ASP A 76 -4.28 0.01 5.59
N LYS A 77 -4.68 0.31 4.36
CA LYS A 77 -5.85 -0.30 3.72
C LYS A 77 -5.61 -1.77 3.40
N TYR A 78 -4.41 -2.15 2.98
CA TYR A 78 -4.08 -3.57 2.80
C TYR A 78 -4.07 -4.33 4.12
N GLN A 79 -3.51 -3.75 5.17
CA GLN A 79 -3.58 -4.35 6.50
C GLN A 79 -5.03 -4.47 7.00
N GLN A 80 -5.88 -3.48 6.73
CA GLN A 80 -7.31 -3.54 7.02
C GLN A 80 -7.98 -4.68 6.23
N LEU A 81 -7.70 -4.81 4.93
CA LEU A 81 -8.23 -5.88 4.09
C LEU A 81 -7.85 -7.27 4.62
N ALA A 82 -6.59 -7.47 5.03
CA ALA A 82 -6.14 -8.74 5.59
C ALA A 82 -6.84 -9.10 6.92
N LYS A 83 -7.26 -8.08 7.70
CA LYS A 83 -8.01 -8.26 8.95
C LYS A 83 -9.49 -8.56 8.72
N GLU A 84 -10.11 -7.91 7.74
CA GLU A 84 -11.56 -7.98 7.52
C GLU A 84 -12.00 -9.11 6.58
N ASN A 85 -11.06 -9.67 5.79
CA ASN A 85 -11.39 -10.62 4.74
C ASN A 85 -10.49 -11.87 4.79
N GLU A 86 -10.96 -12.91 5.49
CA GLU A 86 -10.24 -14.18 5.62
C GLU A 86 -9.97 -14.88 4.27
N LYS A 87 -10.79 -14.65 3.24
CA LYS A 87 -10.58 -15.27 1.91
C LYS A 87 -9.35 -14.70 1.21
N THR A 88 -9.13 -13.39 1.33
CA THR A 88 -8.00 -12.70 0.67
C THR A 88 -6.79 -12.55 1.58
N LYS A 89 -6.95 -12.81 2.89
CA LYS A 89 -5.93 -12.62 3.92
C LYS A 89 -4.56 -13.16 3.53
N LYS A 90 -4.47 -14.40 3.05
CA LYS A 90 -3.17 -15.01 2.69
C LYS A 90 -2.43 -14.22 1.60
N ILE A 91 -3.10 -13.89 0.49
CA ILE A 91 -2.45 -13.19 -0.64
C ILE A 91 -2.07 -11.76 -0.27
N VAL A 92 -2.89 -11.08 0.54
CA VAL A 92 -2.63 -9.71 0.99
C VAL A 92 -1.50 -9.68 2.02
N THR A 93 -1.50 -10.64 2.95
CA THR A 93 -0.45 -10.76 3.97
C THR A 93 0.91 -11.01 3.33
N ASN A 94 0.98 -11.87 2.32
CA ASN A 94 2.22 -12.09 1.56
C ASN A 94 2.68 -10.80 0.86
N ALA A 95 1.78 -10.09 0.20
CA ALA A 95 2.16 -8.84 -0.48
C ALA A 95 2.64 -7.76 0.51
N ILE A 96 2.04 -7.67 1.70
CA ILE A 96 2.53 -6.79 2.78
C ILE A 96 3.93 -7.24 3.22
N PHE A 97 4.14 -8.54 3.41
CA PHE A 97 5.44 -9.09 3.80
C PHE A 97 6.53 -8.74 2.76
N ASP A 98 6.24 -8.94 1.48
CA ASP A 98 7.16 -8.62 0.37
C ASP A 98 7.50 -7.12 0.35
N TYR A 99 6.51 -6.25 0.55
CA TYR A 99 6.73 -4.81 0.68
C TYR A 99 7.59 -4.45 1.90
N LEU A 100 7.35 -5.05 3.06
CA LEU A 100 8.20 -4.78 4.24
C LEU A 100 9.63 -5.30 4.05
N HIS A 101 9.80 -6.39 3.29
CA HIS A 101 11.10 -6.94 2.97
C HIS A 101 11.90 -6.02 2.03
N SER A 102 11.23 -5.32 1.10
CA SER A 102 11.89 -4.38 0.18
C SER A 102 12.35 -3.07 0.81
N ILE A 103 11.91 -2.77 2.05
CA ILE A 103 12.36 -1.59 2.78
C ILE A 103 13.77 -1.84 3.35
N GLU A 104 14.75 -1.04 2.94
CA GLU A 104 16.13 -1.16 3.42
C GLU A 104 16.36 -0.50 4.79
N ASN A 105 15.57 0.53 5.11
CA ASN A 105 15.74 1.31 6.34
C ASN A 105 15.25 0.51 7.56
N GLU A 106 16.19 -0.15 8.24
CA GLU A 106 15.97 -0.90 9.47
C GLU A 106 16.31 -0.09 10.72
N ALA A 107 15.63 -0.41 11.82
CA ALA A 107 15.92 0.10 13.15
C ALA A 107 15.54 -0.96 14.20
N SER A 108 15.84 -0.69 15.47
CA SER A 108 15.45 -1.53 16.59
C SER A 108 14.69 -0.74 17.65
N ILE A 109 13.86 -1.45 18.42
CA ILE A 109 13.17 -0.88 19.58
C ILE A 109 14.11 -0.84 20.79
N ASN A 110 14.16 0.29 21.50
CA ASN A 110 15.02 0.48 22.69
C ASN A 110 14.33 0.21 24.03
N SER A 111 13.00 0.28 24.06
CA SER A 111 12.17 0.21 25.26
C SER A 111 10.81 -0.37 24.89
N LYS A 112 10.10 -0.98 25.86
CA LYS A 112 8.76 -1.50 25.60
C LYS A 112 7.85 -0.38 25.09
N VAL A 113 7.27 -0.54 23.89
CA VAL A 113 6.44 0.48 23.25
C VAL A 113 5.12 -0.11 22.78
N TYR A 114 4.02 0.58 23.10
CA TYR A 114 2.70 0.22 22.58
C TYR A 114 2.56 0.63 21.11
N LEU A 115 1.81 -0.15 20.36
CA LEU A 115 1.53 0.12 18.96
C LEU A 115 0.27 0.95 18.82
N PHE A 116 0.26 1.87 17.85
CA PHE A 116 -0.84 2.79 17.58
C PHE A 116 -1.36 2.61 16.15
N THR A 117 -2.67 2.81 15.94
CA THR A 117 -3.28 2.75 14.60
C THR A 117 -3.10 4.03 13.80
N ALA A 118 -2.80 5.15 14.47
CA ALA A 118 -2.56 6.47 13.90
C ALA A 118 -1.46 7.19 14.72
N PRO A 119 -0.83 8.25 14.21
CA PRO A 119 0.13 9.07 14.96
C PRO A 119 -0.59 9.97 16.00
N ASP A 120 -1.35 9.35 16.90
CA ASP A 120 -2.18 9.97 17.92
C ASP A 120 -2.12 9.15 19.21
N SER A 121 -1.90 9.80 20.35
CA SER A 121 -1.89 9.16 21.66
C SER A 121 -3.20 8.45 22.02
N ASN A 122 -4.33 8.86 21.43
CA ASN A 122 -5.63 8.22 21.64
C ASN A 122 -5.83 6.95 20.79
N ALA A 123 -4.94 6.69 19.82
CA ALA A 123 -5.01 5.56 18.89
C ALA A 123 -4.27 4.31 19.39
N GLN A 124 -3.99 4.23 20.70
CA GLN A 124 -3.21 3.15 21.30
C GLN A 124 -3.93 1.81 21.21
N THR A 125 -3.20 0.76 20.83
CA THR A 125 -3.67 -0.63 20.84
C THR A 125 -3.16 -1.40 22.06
N LYS A 126 -3.67 -2.62 22.24
CA LYS A 126 -3.16 -3.55 23.27
C LYS A 126 -1.83 -4.21 22.88
N SER A 127 -1.42 -4.11 21.62
CA SER A 127 -0.20 -4.72 21.11
C SER A 127 1.02 -3.85 21.44
N TYR A 128 2.17 -4.47 21.62
CA TYR A 128 3.41 -3.80 21.95
C TYR A 128 4.61 -4.53 21.34
N LEU A 129 5.72 -3.80 21.19
CA LEU A 129 7.04 -4.34 20.90
C LEU A 129 7.93 -4.21 22.13
N VAL A 130 8.99 -5.02 22.17
CA VAL A 130 9.95 -5.07 23.28
C VAL A 130 11.36 -4.68 22.81
N PRO A 131 12.27 -4.33 23.73
CA PRO A 131 13.64 -3.99 23.36
C PRO A 131 14.30 -5.08 22.50
N GLY A 132 14.97 -4.66 21.42
CA GLY A 132 15.65 -5.56 20.48
C GLY A 132 14.78 -6.05 19.32
N ASP A 133 13.46 -5.79 19.33
CA ASP A 133 12.62 -6.06 18.16
C ASP A 133 13.11 -5.23 16.97
N LYS A 134 13.41 -5.91 15.86
CA LYS A 134 13.81 -5.28 14.59
C LYS A 134 12.60 -4.82 13.82
N ILE A 135 12.66 -3.59 13.32
CA ILE A 135 11.58 -2.93 12.59
C ILE A 135 12.08 -2.31 11.29
N LYS A 136 11.15 -2.10 10.37
CA LYS A 136 11.33 -1.38 9.11
C LYS A 136 10.71 0.00 9.22
N ILE A 137 11.41 1.05 8.81
CA ILE A 137 10.91 2.43 8.88
C ILE A 137 10.17 2.77 7.58
N ILE A 138 8.86 2.97 7.66
CA ILE A 138 8.00 3.26 6.51
C ILE A 138 7.93 4.78 6.25
N GLN A 139 7.61 5.56 7.28
CA GLN A 139 7.53 7.02 7.19
C GLN A 139 7.50 7.66 8.58
N TYR A 140 7.87 8.94 8.66
CA TYR A 140 7.68 9.77 9.85
C TYR A 140 6.37 10.55 9.77
N SER A 141 5.81 10.92 10.92
CA SER A 141 4.70 11.89 10.96
C SER A 141 5.20 13.28 10.60
N SER A 142 4.28 14.18 10.22
CA SER A 142 4.61 15.57 9.87
C SER A 142 5.28 16.36 10.99
N ASP A 143 5.02 15.99 12.26
CA ASP A 143 5.63 16.58 13.45
C ASP A 143 6.87 15.83 13.95
N ASN A 144 7.30 14.77 13.26
CA ASN A 144 8.42 13.90 13.62
C ASN A 144 8.35 13.26 15.02
N LYS A 145 7.18 13.27 15.67
CA LYS A 145 7.00 12.62 16.99
C LYS A 145 6.69 11.13 16.86
N TRP A 146 6.23 10.71 15.69
CA TRP A 146 5.81 9.36 15.42
C TRP A 146 6.52 8.80 14.19
N VAL A 147 6.68 7.49 14.21
CA VAL A 147 7.22 6.75 13.07
C VAL A 147 6.31 5.56 12.78
N LYS A 148 5.93 5.45 11.52
CA LYS A 148 5.19 4.32 10.99
C LYS A 148 6.19 3.22 10.68
N ILE A 149 5.95 2.05 11.22
CA ILE A 149 6.86 0.93 11.18
C ILE A 149 6.22 -0.28 10.51
N GLY A 150 7.06 -1.12 9.93
CA GLY A 150 6.74 -2.50 9.59
C GLY A 150 7.45 -3.46 10.53
N TYR A 151 6.75 -4.47 11.00
CA TYR A 151 7.29 -5.52 11.86
C TYR A 151 6.86 -6.88 11.34
N ASN A 152 7.80 -7.79 11.14
CA ASN A 152 7.51 -9.18 10.81
C ASN A 152 7.68 -10.01 12.07
N ASN A 153 6.57 -10.55 12.59
CA ASN A 153 6.66 -11.38 13.78
C ASN A 153 7.34 -12.73 13.48
N SER A 154 7.72 -13.46 14.53
CA SER A 154 8.36 -14.79 14.41
C SER A 154 7.51 -15.84 13.67
N LYS A 155 6.20 -15.60 13.51
CA LYS A 155 5.27 -16.44 12.76
C LYS A 155 5.13 -16.01 11.29
N GLY A 156 5.93 -15.05 10.83
CA GLY A 156 5.89 -14.52 9.47
C GLY A 156 4.65 -13.68 9.15
N THR A 157 3.90 -13.24 10.16
CA THR A 157 2.78 -12.31 9.95
C THR A 157 3.28 -10.87 10.05
N PRO A 158 3.27 -10.10 8.95
CA PRO A 158 3.60 -8.69 8.98
C PRO A 158 2.56 -7.89 9.75
N LEU A 159 3.03 -6.80 10.34
CA LEU A 159 2.25 -5.81 11.05
C LEU A 159 2.78 -4.42 10.70
N VAL A 160 1.86 -3.49 10.50
CA VAL A 160 2.14 -2.07 10.31
C VAL A 160 1.45 -1.28 11.41
N ALA A 161 2.20 -0.40 12.06
CA ALA A 161 1.70 0.40 13.16
C ALA A 161 2.52 1.68 13.33
N TRP A 162 2.02 2.60 14.13
CA TRP A 162 2.75 3.77 14.59
C TRP A 162 3.36 3.52 15.97
N VAL A 163 4.56 4.04 16.19
CA VAL A 163 5.23 4.11 17.49
C VAL A 163 5.82 5.51 17.69
N LYS A 164 6.11 5.86 18.95
CA LYS A 164 6.78 7.13 19.24
C LYS A 164 8.25 7.07 18.83
N VAL A 165 8.78 8.18 18.31
CA VAL A 165 10.13 8.21 17.72
C VAL A 165 11.24 7.93 18.76
N ASP A 166 11.01 8.29 20.02
CA ASP A 166 11.93 8.09 21.16
C ASP A 166 12.14 6.60 21.50
N SER A 167 11.22 5.73 21.08
CA SER A 167 11.32 4.28 21.26
C SER A 167 12.21 3.58 20.23
N VAL A 168 12.69 4.30 19.22
CA VAL A 168 13.42 3.75 18.07
C VAL A 168 14.89 4.15 18.10
N ILE A 169 15.77 3.18 17.90
CA ILE A 169 17.23 3.35 17.76
C ILE A 169 17.69 2.77 16.43
N LYS A 170 18.60 3.49 15.76
CA LYS A 170 19.27 3.01 14.54
C LYS A 170 20.53 2.22 14.89
#